data_AF-A0A227IYN1-F1
#
_entry.id   AF-A0A227IYN1-F1
#
_cell.length_a   1.000
_cell.length_b   1.000
_cell.length_c   1.000
_cell.angle_alpha   90.00
_cell.angle_beta   90.00
_cell.angle_gamma   90.00
#
_symmetry.space_group_name_H-M   'P 1'
#
loop_
_entity.id
_entity.type
_entity.pdbx_description
1 polymer ?
#
loop_
_entity_poly.entity_id
_entity_poly.type
_entity_poly.pdbx_seq_one_letter_code
_entity_poly.pdbx_strand_id
1 'polypeptide(L)'
;MTIAHDVTKFTYGETPQLLVCGGGARNPLLMQRLAELLPQWHVTTTTDKGVDGDYMEAMAFAWLAQRHIHDLPSNLPEVTGAS
;
A
#
# COMPACT_ATOMS: atom_id res chain seq x y z
N MET A 1 5.58 14.68 -10.16
CA MET A 1 5.58 13.24 -9.81
C MET A 1 4.20 12.90 -9.25
N THR A 2 3.50 11.90 -9.77
CA THR A 2 2.13 11.52 -9.35
C THR A 2 2.08 10.03 -8.99
N ILE A 3 1.07 9.61 -8.22
CA ILE A 3 0.89 8.21 -7.81
C ILE A 3 0.94 7.27 -9.03
N ALA A 4 0.11 7.52 -10.04
CA ALA A 4 0.03 6.68 -11.24
C ALA A 4 1.35 6.61 -12.02
N HIS A 5 2.16 7.67 -12.02
CA HIS A 5 3.46 7.63 -12.68
C HIS A 5 4.46 6.75 -11.90
N ASP A 6 4.53 6.92 -10.57
CA ASP A 6 5.56 6.28 -9.77
C ASP A 6 5.35 4.79 -9.56
N VAL A 7 4.09 4.34 -9.42
CA VAL A 7 3.80 2.91 -9.18
C VAL A 7 4.25 2.02 -10.35
N THR A 8 4.35 2.56 -11.57
CA THR A 8 4.80 1.80 -12.75
C THR A 8 6.22 1.25 -12.63
N LYS A 9 7.06 1.87 -11.78
CA LYS A 9 8.41 1.39 -11.45
C LYS A 9 8.40 0.06 -10.69
N PHE A 10 7.27 -0.30 -10.11
CA PHE A 10 7.08 -1.48 -9.24
C PHE A 10 6.11 -2.50 -9.85
N THR A 11 6.21 -2.72 -11.17
CA THR A 11 5.34 -3.67 -11.86
C THR A 11 5.82 -5.11 -11.62
N TYR A 12 4.97 -5.93 -10.99
CA TYR A 12 5.22 -7.36 -10.75
C TYR A 12 4.05 -8.21 -11.24
N GLY A 13 4.35 -9.25 -12.02
CA GLY A 13 3.35 -10.16 -12.59
C GLY A 13 2.62 -9.57 -13.81
N GLU A 14 1.69 -10.35 -14.38
CA GLU A 14 0.93 -9.99 -15.60
C GLU A 14 -0.19 -8.98 -15.33
N THR A 15 -0.69 -8.91 -14.09
CA THR A 15 -1.71 -7.95 -13.66
C THR A 15 -1.31 -7.36 -12.31
N PRO A 16 -0.48 -6.31 -12.31
CA PRO A 16 -0.03 -5.66 -11.07
C PRO A 16 -1.22 -5.10 -10.28
N GLN A 17 -1.10 -5.06 -8.96
CA GLN A 17 -2.18 -4.62 -8.07
C GLN A 17 -1.80 -3.35 -7.34
N LEU A 18 -2.73 -2.39 -7.30
CA LEU A 18 -2.64 -1.21 -6.46
C LEU A 18 -3.69 -1.32 -5.34
N LEU A 19 -3.23 -1.68 -4.14
CA LEU A 19 -4.08 -1.75 -2.95
C LEU A 19 -4.07 -0.41 -2.22
N VAL A 20 -5.21 0.28 -2.18
CA VAL A 20 -5.34 1.61 -1.56
C VAL A 20 -5.85 1.48 -0.11
N CYS A 21 -5.24 2.22 0.80
CA CYS A 21 -5.67 2.35 2.21
C CYS A 21 -5.80 3.83 2.61
N GLY A 22 -6.28 4.09 3.84
CA GLY A 22 -6.49 5.43 4.36
C GLY A 22 -7.64 6.22 3.71
N GLY A 23 -7.75 7.50 4.07
CA GLY A 23 -8.87 8.36 3.65
C GLY A 23 -9.06 8.50 2.13
N GLY A 24 -7.97 8.41 1.35
CA GLY A 24 -8.02 8.49 -0.11
C GLY A 24 -8.82 7.35 -0.76
N ALA A 25 -8.85 6.17 -0.14
CA ALA A 25 -9.63 5.02 -0.64
C ALA A 25 -11.15 5.29 -0.68
N ARG A 26 -11.64 6.23 0.15
CA ARG A 26 -13.05 6.64 0.19
C ARG A 26 -13.43 7.68 -0.86
N ASN A 27 -12.47 8.20 -1.63
CA ASN A 27 -12.74 9.19 -2.66
C ASN A 27 -13.00 8.49 -4.01
N PRO A 28 -14.27 8.38 -4.46
CA PRO A 28 -14.60 7.64 -5.68
C PRO A 28 -13.96 8.26 -6.93
N LEU A 29 -13.84 9.59 -7.00
CA LEU A 29 -13.22 10.26 -8.14
C LEU A 29 -11.73 9.97 -8.23
N LEU A 30 -11.04 9.95 -7.08
CA LEU A 30 -9.62 9.58 -7.02
C LEU A 30 -9.42 8.13 -7.45
N MET A 31 -10.23 7.20 -6.92
CA MET A 31 -10.15 5.77 -7.25
C MET A 31 -10.41 5.52 -8.74
N GLN A 32 -11.44 6.16 -9.30
CA GLN A 32 -11.72 6.11 -10.74
C GLN A 32 -10.53 6.64 -11.54
N ARG A 33 -9.98 7.79 -11.15
CA ARG A 33 -8.86 8.39 -11.88
C ARG A 33 -7.61 7.53 -11.85
N LEU A 34 -7.35 6.85 -10.74
CA LEU A 34 -6.26 5.88 -10.63
C LEU A 34 -6.47 4.69 -11.57
N ALA A 35 -7.68 4.13 -11.63
CA ALA A 35 -8.01 3.03 -12.54
C ALA A 35 -7.88 3.43 -14.02
N GLU A 36 -8.33 4.64 -14.39
CA GLU A 36 -8.19 5.17 -15.76
C GLU A 36 -6.72 5.36 -16.16
N LEU A 37 -5.88 5.84 -15.24
CA LEU A 37 -4.47 6.11 -15.50
C LEU A 37 -3.60 4.85 -15.43
N LEU A 38 -4.11 3.76 -14.84
CA LEU A 38 -3.41 2.49 -14.68
C LEU A 38 -4.24 1.34 -15.28
N PRO A 39 -4.51 1.33 -16.60
CA PRO A 39 -5.42 0.37 -17.21
C PRO A 39 -4.93 -1.09 -17.17
N GLN A 40 -3.64 -1.29 -16.92
CA GLN A 40 -3.04 -2.62 -16.76
C GLN A 40 -3.01 -3.10 -15.30
N TRP A 41 -3.43 -2.25 -14.36
CA TRP A 41 -3.39 -2.55 -12.94
C TRP A 41 -4.79 -2.85 -12.42
N HIS A 42 -4.85 -3.79 -11.47
CA HIS A 42 -6.03 -3.96 -10.64
C HIS A 42 -5.98 -2.98 -9.46
N VAL A 43 -6.75 -1.90 -9.56
CA VAL A 43 -6.89 -0.90 -8.49
C VAL A 43 -8.06 -1.30 -7.59
N THR A 44 -7.80 -1.56 -6.30
CA THR A 44 -8.79 -1.99 -5.32
C THR A 44 -8.41 -1.49 -3.93
N THR A 45 -9.31 -1.62 -2.95
CA THR A 45 -9.02 -1.21 -1.58
C THR A 45 -8.42 -2.36 -0.78
N THR A 46 -7.71 -2.03 0.29
CA THR A 46 -7.26 -3.01 1.28
C THR A 46 -8.43 -3.69 2.00
N THR A 47 -9.55 -2.99 2.14
CA THR A 47 -10.80 -3.55 2.70
C THR A 47 -11.33 -4.70 1.86
N ASP A 48 -11.23 -4.62 0.53
CA ASP A 48 -11.60 -5.73 -0.38
C ASP A 48 -10.71 -6.97 -0.20
N LYS A 49 -9.58 -6.83 0.49
CA LYS A 49 -8.67 -7.92 0.89
C LYS A 49 -8.83 -8.34 2.35
N GLY A 50 -9.87 -7.85 3.04
CA GLY A 50 -10.16 -8.18 4.44
C GLY A 50 -9.37 -7.37 5.47
N VAL A 51 -8.66 -6.33 5.03
CA VAL A 51 -7.89 -5.45 5.93
C VAL A 51 -8.50 -4.06 5.89
N ASP A 52 -9.14 -3.66 6.97
CA ASP A 52 -9.73 -2.33 7.06
C ASP A 52 -8.64 -1.25 6.95
N GLY A 53 -8.73 -0.47 5.88
CA GLY A 53 -7.75 0.56 5.53
C GLY A 53 -7.66 1.72 6.54
N ASP A 54 -8.67 1.92 7.40
CA ASP A 54 -8.64 2.94 8.46
C ASP A 54 -7.73 2.55 9.63
N TYR A 55 -7.54 1.24 9.85
CA TYR A 55 -6.67 0.73 10.91
C TYR A 55 -5.27 0.39 10.43
N MET A 56 -4.95 0.59 9.14
CA MET A 56 -3.70 0.13 8.53
C MET A 56 -2.47 0.64 9.29
N GLU A 57 -2.42 1.95 9.60
CA GLU A 57 -1.31 2.55 10.32
C GLU A 57 -1.21 2.03 11.76
N ALA A 58 -2.35 1.87 12.45
CA ALA A 58 -2.39 1.32 13.80
C ALA A 58 -1.91 -0.13 13.85
N MET A 59 -2.31 -0.96 12.88
CA MET A 59 -1.83 -2.33 12.73
C MET A 59 -0.33 -2.37 12.45
N ALA A 60 0.20 -1.45 11.63
CA ALA A 60 1.63 -1.34 11.39
C ALA A 60 2.40 -1.04 12.68
N PHE A 61 1.94 -0.10 13.52
CA PHE A 61 2.56 0.17 14.81
C PHE A 61 2.49 -1.02 15.78
N ALA A 62 1.35 -1.71 15.85
CA ALA A 62 1.22 -2.92 16.66
C ALA A 62 2.19 -4.02 16.20
N TRP A 63 2.35 -4.18 14.89
CA TRP A 63 3.34 -5.09 14.32
C TRP A 63 4.78 -4.68 14.66
N LEU A 64 5.13 -3.39 14.54
CA LEU A 64 6.45 -2.88 14.94
C LEU A 64 6.75 -3.16 16.42
N ALA A 65 5.77 -2.97 17.31
CA ALA A 65 5.91 -3.28 18.73
C ALA A 65 6.13 -4.78 18.97
N GLN A 66 5.41 -5.65 18.25
CA GLN A 66 5.62 -7.10 18.30
C GLN A 66 7.04 -7.47 17.86
N ARG A 67 7.54 -6.90 16.76
CA ARG A 67 8.91 -7.15 16.29
C ARG A 67 9.94 -6.76 17.33
N HIS A 68 9.75 -5.61 17.98
CA HIS A 68 10.63 -5.14 19.04
C HIS A 68 10.64 -6.06 20.26
N ILE A 69 9.47 -6.49 20.75
CA ILE A 69 9.35 -7.40 21.92
C ILE A 69 10.06 -8.74 21.68
N HIS A 70 10.15 -9.17 20.42
CA HIS A 70 10.79 -10.43 20.04
C HIS A 70 12.23 -10.26 19.54
N ASP A 71 12.85 -9.08 19.66
CA ASP A 71 14.18 -8.76 19.13
C ASP A 71 14.33 -9.10 17.64
N LEU A 72 13.25 -8.93 16.87
CA LEU A 72 13.24 -9.17 15.43
C LEU A 72 13.41 -7.84 14.67
N PRO A 73 14.13 -7.83 13.53
CA PRO A 73 14.25 -6.63 12.70
C PRO A 73 12.89 -6.10 12.26
N SER A 74 12.66 -4.80 12.38
CA SER A 74 11.39 -4.14 12.05
C SER A 74 11.48 -3.24 10.81
N ASN A 75 12.67 -3.12 10.21
CA ASN A 75 12.92 -2.35 9.00
C ASN A 75 12.96 -3.26 7.76
N LEU A 76 12.54 -2.70 6.63
CA LEU A 76 12.99 -3.13 5.31
C LEU A 76 14.11 -2.15 4.91
N PRO A 77 15.39 -2.57 4.89
CA PRO A 77 16.52 -1.69 4.56
C PRO A 77 16.33 -0.94 3.23
N GLU A 78 15.67 -1.58 2.26
CA GLU A 78 15.37 -1.02 0.94
C GLU A 78 14.41 0.18 0.98
N VAL A 79 13.63 0.35 2.06
CA VAL A 79 12.65 1.43 2.19
C VAL A 79 13.17 2.55 3.11
N THR A 80 13.93 2.20 4.14
CA THR A 80 14.40 3.17 5.15
C THR A 80 15.82 3.66 4.89
N GLY A 81 16.59 2.97 4.03
CA GLY A 81 18.00 3.26 3.79
C GLY A 81 18.91 2.96 4.99
N ALA A 82 18.37 2.37 6.06
CA ALA A 82 19.13 2.02 7.26
C ALA A 82 19.76 0.63 7.12
N SER A 83 21.08 0.56 7.36
CA SER A 83 21.90 -0.65 7.43
C SER A 83 21.90 -1.28 8.81
#